data_AF-A0A961YZH3-F1
#
_entry.id   AF-A0A961YZH3-F1
#
_cell.length_a   1.000
_cell.length_b   1.000
_cell.length_c   1.000
_cell.angle_alpha   90.00
_cell.angle_beta   90.00
_cell.angle_gamma   90.00
#
_symmetry.space_group_name_H-M   'P 1'
#
loop_
_entity.id
_entity.type
_entity.pdbx_description
1 polymer ?
#
loop_
_entity_poly.entity_id
_entity_poly.type
_entity_poly.pdbx_seq_one_letter_code
_entity_poly.pdbx_strand_id
1 'polypeptide(L)'
;MSMTPLRYYREHVAKISQSQLAKAVGVNKSTISRIETGDTNGQYRTKPEIADAIESHFKGGITRDQILFPTDYRPDGTPAKRAKSRKVNGSRVS
;
A
#
# COMPACT_ATOMS: atom_id res chain seq x y z
N MET A 1 1.28 12.32 12.38
CA MET A 1 0.90 11.56 11.15
C MET A 1 1.04 10.08 11.46
N SER A 2 -0.02 9.30 11.21
CA SER A 2 -0.06 7.85 11.40
C SER A 2 0.81 7.13 10.37
N MET A 3 1.54 6.10 10.79
CA MET A 3 2.36 5.28 9.90
C MET A 3 1.46 4.33 9.10
N THR A 4 1.61 4.32 7.78
CA THR A 4 0.85 3.42 6.89
C THR A 4 1.54 2.06 6.77
N PRO A 5 0.82 0.99 6.39
CA PRO A 5 1.43 -0.32 6.16
C PRO A 5 2.58 -0.27 5.15
N LEU A 6 2.39 0.48 4.04
CA LEU A 6 3.44 0.64 3.01
C LEU A 6 4.70 1.28 3.60
N ARG A 7 4.54 2.37 4.35
CA ARG A 7 5.68 3.06 4.97
C ARG A 7 6.39 2.16 5.96
N TYR A 8 5.64 1.46 6.82
CA TYR A 8 6.20 0.53 7.79
C TYR A 8 7.01 -0.58 7.10
N TYR A 9 6.41 -1.24 6.10
CA TYR A 9 7.08 -2.31 5.36
C TYR A 9 8.34 -1.80 4.66
N ARG A 10 8.25 -0.64 4.01
CA ARG A 10 9.38 -0.03 3.31
C ARG A 10 10.55 0.29 4.27
N GLU A 11 10.27 0.92 5.40
CA GLU A 11 11.28 1.41 6.34
C GLU A 11 11.88 0.29 7.20
N HIS A 12 11.06 -0.63 7.69
CA HIS A 12 11.47 -1.62 8.70
C HIS A 12 11.76 -3.00 8.13
N VAL A 13 11.09 -3.41 7.05
CA VAL A 13 11.23 -4.75 6.45
C VAL A 13 12.16 -4.69 5.24
N ALA A 14 11.78 -3.94 4.21
CA ALA A 14 12.55 -3.83 2.97
C ALA A 14 13.79 -2.94 3.12
N LYS A 15 13.78 -2.01 4.07
CA LYS A 15 14.88 -1.06 4.35
C LYS A 15 15.32 -0.26 3.11
N ILE A 16 14.36 0.19 2.31
CA ILE A 16 14.61 1.01 1.11
C ILE A 16 14.06 2.42 1.27
N SER A 17 14.65 3.38 0.58
CA SER A 17 14.12 4.75 0.50
C SER A 17 12.91 4.84 -0.44
N GLN A 18 12.10 5.90 -0.29
CA GLN A 18 11.01 6.20 -1.23
C GLN A 18 11.51 6.33 -2.67
N SER A 19 12.70 6.91 -2.88
CA SER A 19 13.28 7.08 -4.22
C SER A 19 13.65 5.75 -4.86
N GLN A 20 14.17 4.80 -4.07
CA GLN A 20 14.49 3.45 -4.56
C GLN A 20 13.21 2.69 -4.93
N LEU A 21 12.18 2.73 -4.08
CA LEU A 21 10.88 2.12 -4.38
C LEU A 21 10.28 2.73 -5.65
N ALA A 22 10.27 4.06 -5.74
CA ALA A 22 9.73 4.80 -6.88
C ALA A 22 10.42 4.40 -8.19
N LYS A 23 11.75 4.29 -8.18
CA LYS A 23 12.53 3.82 -9.33
C LYS A 23 12.20 2.37 -9.70
N ALA A 24 12.02 1.50 -8.71
CA ALA A 24 11.71 0.09 -8.94
C ALA A 24 10.32 -0.13 -9.57
N VAL A 25 9.34 0.68 -9.19
CA VAL A 25 7.95 0.57 -9.71
C VAL A 25 7.64 1.54 -10.85
N GLY A 26 8.61 2.32 -11.31
CA GLY A 26 8.47 3.21 -12.46
C GLY A 26 7.58 4.43 -12.22
N VAL A 27 7.57 4.99 -11.01
CA VAL A 27 6.77 6.18 -10.65
C VAL A 27 7.64 7.30 -10.05
N ASN A 28 7.08 8.49 -9.93
CA ASN A 28 7.74 9.59 -9.23
C ASN A 28 7.78 9.36 -7.72
N LYS A 29 8.87 9.75 -7.05
CA LYS A 29 9.01 9.70 -5.58
C LYS A 29 7.84 10.38 -4.86
N SER A 30 7.34 11.50 -5.40
CA SER A 30 6.18 12.23 -4.87
C SER A 30 4.91 11.37 -4.86
N THR A 31 4.78 10.43 -5.79
CA THR A 31 3.68 9.44 -5.79
C THR A 31 3.80 8.55 -4.57
N ILE A 32 4.96 7.94 -4.32
CA ILE A 32 5.20 7.12 -3.13
C ILE A 32 4.95 7.91 -1.84
N SER A 33 5.44 9.15 -1.77
CA SER A 33 5.18 10.01 -0.61
C SER A 33 3.69 10.20 -0.38
N ARG A 34 2.91 10.50 -1.42
CA ARG A 34 1.46 10.70 -1.30
C ARG A 34 0.73 9.45 -0.84
N ILE A 35 1.16 8.26 -1.27
CA ILE A 35 0.62 6.98 -0.80
C ILE A 35 0.93 6.79 0.69
N GLU A 36 2.13 7.16 1.14
CA GLU A 36 2.56 6.96 2.51
C GLU A 36 1.99 7.98 3.49
N THR A 37 1.76 9.22 3.06
CA THR A 37 1.35 10.34 3.94
C THR A 37 -0.09 10.79 3.73
N GLY A 38 -0.73 10.41 2.63
CA GLY A 38 -1.98 11.01 2.16
C GLY A 38 -1.75 12.34 1.45
N ASP A 39 -2.82 12.86 0.84
CA ASP A 39 -2.86 14.23 0.29
C ASP A 39 -3.09 15.30 1.38
N THR A 40 -3.23 16.56 0.96
CA THR A 40 -3.47 17.69 1.88
C THR A 40 -4.76 17.58 2.68
N ASN A 41 -5.71 16.76 2.21
CA ASN A 41 -6.98 16.49 2.90
C ASN A 41 -6.92 15.19 3.71
N GLY A 42 -5.74 14.58 3.85
CA GLY A 42 -5.54 13.30 4.53
C GLY A 42 -6.12 12.10 3.78
N GLN A 43 -6.43 12.25 2.48
CA GLN A 43 -6.93 11.15 1.68
C GLN A 43 -5.78 10.38 1.04
N TYR A 44 -5.80 9.06 1.22
CA TYR A 44 -4.88 8.15 0.55
C TYR A 44 -5.46 7.81 -0.82
N ARG A 45 -4.77 8.25 -1.87
CA ARG A 45 -5.18 7.99 -3.25
C ARG A 45 -4.00 7.44 -4.02
N THR A 46 -4.19 6.26 -4.58
CA THR A 46 -3.29 5.69 -5.57
C THR A 46 -4.07 4.95 -6.62
N LYS A 47 -3.45 4.77 -7.78
CA LYS A 47 -4.04 3.98 -8.85
C LYS A 47 -3.86 2.49 -8.53
N PRO A 48 -4.86 1.64 -8.81
CA PRO A 48 -4.74 0.20 -8.57
C PRO A 48 -3.52 -0.44 -9.23
N GLU A 49 -3.14 0.01 -10.42
CA GLU A 49 -1.98 -0.52 -11.17
C GLU A 49 -0.65 -0.22 -10.46
N ILE A 50 -0.57 0.91 -9.75
CA ILE A 50 0.61 1.26 -8.94
C ILE A 50 0.67 0.39 -7.68
N ALA A 51 -0.49 0.12 -7.07
CA ALA A 51 -0.56 -0.80 -5.94
C ALA A 51 -0.14 -2.22 -6.33
N ASP A 52 -0.58 -2.71 -7.49
CA ASP A 52 -0.18 -4.00 -8.05
C ASP A 52 1.33 -4.06 -8.33
N ALA A 53 1.90 -3.00 -8.91
CA ALA A 53 3.35 -2.92 -9.15
C ALA A 53 4.16 -2.95 -7.84
N ILE A 54 3.68 -2.27 -6.80
CA ILE A 54 4.32 -2.27 -5.47
C ILE A 54 4.20 -3.65 -4.81
N GLU A 55 3.02 -4.27 -4.82
CA GLU A 55 2.80 -5.62 -4.30
C GLU A 55 3.70 -6.64 -5.01
N SER A 56 3.78 -6.57 -6.34
CA SER A 56 4.67 -7.42 -7.14
C SER A 56 6.15 -7.19 -6.81
N HIS A 57 6.57 -5.94 -6.60
CA HIS A 57 7.94 -5.63 -6.22
C HIS A 57 8.31 -6.25 -4.86
N PHE A 58 7.37 -6.21 -3.90
CA PHE A 58 7.55 -6.78 -2.58
C PHE A 58 7.19 -8.27 -2.47
N LYS A 59 6.89 -8.93 -3.58
CA LYS A 59 6.59 -10.37 -3.66
C LYS A 59 5.52 -10.81 -2.65
N GLY A 60 4.48 -10.00 -2.46
CA GLY A 60 3.38 -10.29 -1.54
C GLY A 60 3.65 -10.05 -0.05
N GLY A 61 4.79 -9.45 0.32
CA GLY A 61 5.05 -9.03 1.70
C GLY A 61 4.14 -7.90 2.20
N ILE A 62 3.53 -7.17 1.26
CA ILE A 62 2.41 -6.25 1.49
C ILE A 62 1.39 -6.50 0.37
N THR A 63 0.12 -6.37 0.71
CA THR A 63 -1.00 -6.62 -0.21
C THR A 63 -1.46 -5.33 -0.91
N ARG A 64 -2.08 -5.48 -2.09
CA ARG A 64 -2.74 -4.39 -2.81
C ARG A 64 -3.70 -3.57 -1.93
N ASP A 65 -4.51 -4.24 -1.10
CA ASP A 65 -5.51 -3.56 -0.27
C ASP A 65 -4.87 -2.72 0.84
N GLN A 66 -3.77 -3.19 1.44
CA GLN A 66 -3.01 -2.41 2.43
C GLN A 66 -2.41 -1.13 1.85
N ILE A 67 -2.18 -1.10 0.53
CA ILE A 67 -1.66 0.06 -0.19
C ILE A 67 -2.79 1.00 -0.62
N LEU A 68 -3.90 0.45 -1.12
CA LEU A 68 -5.06 1.23 -1.57
C LEU A 68 -5.88 1.84 -0.42
N PHE A 69 -5.98 1.12 0.69
CA PHE A 69 -6.83 1.46 1.83
C PHE A 69 -6.04 1.43 3.14
N PRO A 70 -4.93 2.18 3.26
CA PRO A 70 -4.01 2.05 4.39
C PRO A 70 -4.65 2.40 5.74
N THR A 71 -5.76 3.13 5.75
CA THR A 71 -6.54 3.44 6.97
C THR A 71 -7.30 2.24 7.54
N ASP A 72 -7.56 1.23 6.71
CA ASP A 72 -8.26 0.00 7.12
C ASP A 72 -7.31 -1.00 7.78
N TYR A 73 -6.02 -0.68 7.83
CA TYR A 73 -4.95 -1.52 8.36
C TYR A 73 -4.08 -0.78 9.37
N ARG A 74 -3.50 -1.55 10.27
CA ARG A 74 -2.44 -1.12 11.18
C ARG A 74 -1.09 -1.19 10.46
N PRO A 75 -0.04 -0.55 11.01
CA PRO A 75 1.29 -0.56 10.41
C PRO A 75 1.84 -1.97 10.17
N ASP A 76 1.52 -2.92 11.04
CA ASP A 76 1.88 -4.34 10.94
C ASP A 76 1.09 -5.12 9.87
N GLY A 77 0.17 -4.46 9.15
CA GLY A 77 -0.67 -5.06 8.14
C GLY A 77 -1.94 -5.72 8.67
N THR A 78 -2.19 -5.71 9.99
CA THR A 78 -3.43 -6.27 10.56
C THR A 78 -4.62 -5.32 10.33
N PRO A 79 -5.85 -5.81 10.10
CA PRO A 79 -7.01 -4.93 9.91
C PRO A 79 -7.28 -4.05 11.15
N ALA A 80 -7.41 -2.73 10.96
CA ALA A 80 -7.62 -1.75 12.03
C ALA A 80 -9.06 -1.78 12.61
N LYS A 81 -10.02 -2.26 11.81
CA LYS A 81 -11.39 -2.62 12.23
C LYS A 81 -11.68 -4.02 11.69
N ARG A 82 -12.70 -4.73 12.22
CA ARG A 82 -13.24 -5.93 11.54
C ARG A 82 -13.55 -5.52 10.11
N ALA A 83 -12.65 -5.82 9.17
CA ALA A 83 -12.83 -5.48 7.77
C ALA A 83 -14.16 -6.13 7.40
N LYS A 84 -15.18 -5.31 7.10
CA LYS A 84 -16.41 -5.83 6.50
C LYS A 84 -15.93 -6.59 5.28
N SER A 85 -15.99 -7.92 5.32
CA SER A 85 -15.49 -8.81 4.29
C SER A 85 -15.87 -8.21 2.94
N ARG A 86 -14.90 -7.59 2.26
CA ARG A 86 -15.13 -7.07 0.92
C ARG A 86 -15.29 -8.33 0.10
N LYS A 87 -16.54 -8.69 -0.20
CA LYS A 87 -16.84 -9.85 -1.04
C LYS A 87 -16.02 -9.70 -2.30
N VAL A 88 -15.01 -10.55 -2.43
CA VAL A 88 -14.25 -10.71 -3.66
C VAL A 88 -15.20 -11.39 -4.63
N ASN A 89 -16.01 -10.61 -5.35
CA ASN A 89 -16.82 -11.13 -6.44
C ASN A 89 -15.85 -11.52 -7.56
N GLY A 90 -15.30 -12.73 -7.53
CA GLY A 90 -14.29 -13.11 -8.51
C GLY A 90 -13.78 -14.56 -8.54
N SER A 91 -14.28 -15.49 -7.73
CA SER A 91 -13.96 -16.92 -7.94
C SER A 91 -15.19 -17.67 -8.44
N ARG A 92 -15.45 -17.53 -9.74
CA ARG A 92 -16.12 -18.57 -10.52
C ARG A 92 -14.99 -19.39 -11.15
N VAL A 93 -14.43 -20.30 -10.36
CA VAL A 93 -13.60 -21.37 -10.91
C VAL A 93 -14.58 -22.45 -11.36
N SER A 94 -14.49 -22.77 -12.64
CA SER A 94 -15.34 -23.69 -13.40
C SER A 94 -15.56 -25.05 -12.76
#